data_AF-A0AAW2G0A4-F1
#
_entry.id   AF-A0AAW2G0A4-F1
#
_cell.length_a   1.000
_cell.length_b   1.000
_cell.length_c   1.000
_cell.angle_alpha   90.00
_cell.angle_beta   90.00
_cell.angle_gamma   90.00
#
_symmetry.space_group_name_H-M   'P 1'
#
loop_
_entity.id
_entity.type
_entity.pdbx_description
1 polymer ?
#
loop_
_entity_poly.entity_id
_entity_poly.type
_entity_poly.pdbx_seq_one_letter_code
_entity_poly.pdbx_strand_id
1 'polypeptide(L)'
;MALLTHIRLAHSFSDYRRRLQCVQARLQALSVLVYSNALQENAHSLLHAGLLEELVELLELPHTHLVEIRAAALRTLTSIIHLDRNPHFPKKPGSRLNMIIDVTGASSYHGFLPVLVRTCITTLTSPQPDGQPFPLPLATALFSFLYHLASYEAGGEALVSCGMMESLLKVINWPGSELEHITFVTRAVRVIDLITNIDMQGFQTHSGLASFINRLDMEVNVCRKEQPFEIEPLLYQDAPQTSRERSTEREEASSISHREHETFDEREESSNPMEISEDENTVAKADEKTEQQPDYSAAKTGKTCLPQRAALLKSMLNFLKKAIQDPAFSDSIRHVMEGTLPSSLKHIISNSEYYGPSLFLLATDVVTVYVFQEPSLLSSLQDNGLTDVVLHALLIKEVSVNNLFCKILIIIFNN
;
A
#
# COMPACT_ATOMS: atom_id res chain seq x y z
N MET A 1 -43.74 9.37 -12.65
CA MET A 1 -42.45 8.77 -13.01
C MET A 1 -42.57 7.38 -13.67
N ALA A 2 -43.27 6.40 -13.07
CA ALA A 2 -43.40 5.04 -13.65
C ALA A 2 -43.95 5.01 -15.09
N LEU A 3 -45.00 5.79 -15.39
CA LEU A 3 -45.57 5.88 -16.75
C LEU A 3 -44.55 6.34 -17.80
N LEU A 4 -43.72 7.34 -17.48
CA LEU A 4 -42.70 7.86 -18.39
C LEU A 4 -41.61 6.80 -18.66
N THR A 5 -41.23 6.03 -17.64
CA THR A 5 -40.30 4.91 -17.79
C THR A 5 -40.90 3.81 -18.69
N HIS A 6 -42.17 3.48 -18.50
CA HIS A 6 -42.86 2.46 -19.31
C HIS A 6 -43.00 2.91 -20.77
N ILE A 7 -43.32 4.19 -21.02
CA ILE A 7 -43.38 4.75 -22.38
C ILE A 7 -42.00 4.75 -23.03
N ARG A 8 -40.95 5.16 -22.31
CA ARG A 8 -39.57 5.12 -22.81
C ARG A 8 -39.12 3.70 -23.14
N LEU A 9 -39.47 2.73 -22.29
CA LEU A 9 -39.16 1.32 -22.50
C LEU A 9 -39.91 0.77 -23.71
N ALA A 10 -41.23 1.01 -23.81
CA ALA A 10 -42.05 0.58 -24.93
C ALA A 10 -41.57 1.18 -26.27
N HIS A 11 -41.25 2.48 -26.29
CA HIS A 11 -40.71 3.16 -27.47
C HIS A 11 -39.31 2.66 -27.86
N SER A 12 -38.49 2.30 -26.87
CA SER A 12 -37.13 1.80 -27.08
C SER A 12 -37.05 0.30 -27.33
N PHE A 13 -38.15 -0.43 -27.15
CA PHE A 13 -38.16 -1.89 -27.15
C PHE A 13 -37.84 -2.48 -28.53
N SER A 14 -38.14 -1.78 -29.62
CA SER A 14 -37.83 -2.22 -30.98
C SER A 14 -36.34 -2.16 -31.31
N ASP A 15 -35.57 -1.27 -30.66
CA ASP A 15 -34.15 -1.03 -30.93
C ASP A 15 -33.25 -1.78 -29.93
N TYR A 16 -32.45 -2.72 -30.44
CA TYR A 16 -31.52 -3.50 -29.63
C TYR A 16 -30.57 -2.64 -28.80
N ARG A 17 -30.00 -1.57 -29.36
CA ARG A 17 -29.03 -0.72 -28.64
C ARG A 17 -29.69 0.01 -27.49
N ARG A 18 -30.91 0.52 -27.71
CA ARG A 18 -31.68 1.19 -26.65
C ARG A 18 -32.13 0.22 -25.57
N ARG A 19 -32.48 -1.04 -25.94
CA ARG A 19 -32.76 -2.09 -24.95
C ARG A 19 -31.57 -2.32 -24.00
N LEU A 20 -30.36 -2.42 -24.54
CA LEU A 20 -29.14 -2.56 -23.73
C LEU A 20 -28.93 -1.37 -22.78
N GLN A 21 -29.14 -0.14 -23.26
CA GLN A 21 -29.06 1.06 -22.42
C GLN A 21 -30.11 1.06 -21.31
N CYS A 22 -31.34 0.60 -21.59
CA CYS A 22 -32.38 0.46 -20.56
C CYS A 22 -31.98 -0.56 -19.49
N VAL A 23 -31.38 -1.69 -19.88
CA VAL A 23 -30.87 -2.69 -18.92
C VAL A 23 -29.76 -2.10 -18.06
N GLN A 24 -28.77 -1.45 -18.67
CA GLN A 24 -27.68 -0.81 -17.95
C GLN A 24 -28.18 0.25 -16.96
N ALA A 25 -29.08 1.13 -17.40
CA ALA A 25 -29.68 2.16 -16.55
C ALA A 25 -30.48 1.54 -15.39
N ARG A 26 -31.22 0.46 -15.64
CA ARG A 26 -31.97 -0.26 -14.60
C ARG A 26 -31.04 -0.87 -13.56
N LEU A 27 -29.96 -1.55 -13.98
CA LEU A 27 -28.99 -2.16 -13.08
C LEU A 27 -28.27 -1.10 -12.22
N GLN A 28 -27.83 0.00 -12.85
CA GLN A 28 -27.18 1.10 -12.13
C GLN A 28 -28.13 1.77 -11.13
N ALA A 29 -29.36 2.07 -11.55
CA ALA A 29 -30.38 2.65 -10.66
C ALA A 29 -30.69 1.69 -9.50
N LEU A 30 -30.83 0.39 -9.77
CA LEU A 30 -31.06 -0.62 -8.75
C LEU A 30 -29.90 -0.67 -7.76
N SER A 31 -28.66 -0.78 -8.24
CA SER A 31 -27.46 -0.78 -7.41
C SER A 31 -27.42 0.45 -6.47
N VAL A 32 -27.68 1.66 -6.98
CA VAL A 32 -27.69 2.90 -6.19
C VAL A 32 -28.84 2.93 -5.16
N LEU A 33 -30.06 2.56 -5.57
CA LEU A 33 -31.23 2.52 -4.67
C LEU A 33 -31.05 1.51 -3.54
N VAL A 34 -30.51 0.33 -3.89
CA VAL A 34 -30.15 -0.73 -2.94
C VAL A 34 -29.09 -0.23 -1.96
N TYR A 35 -27.99 0.29 -2.46
CA TYR A 35 -26.86 0.73 -1.64
C TYR A 35 -27.24 1.90 -0.71
N SER A 36 -28.06 2.84 -1.20
CA SER A 36 -28.51 4.00 -0.44
C SER A 36 -29.67 3.70 0.51
N ASN A 37 -30.11 2.44 0.59
CA ASN A 37 -31.25 2.00 1.40
C ASN A 37 -32.56 2.76 1.11
N ALA A 38 -32.73 3.24 -0.13
CA ALA A 38 -33.88 4.03 -0.55
C ALA A 38 -35.08 3.17 -0.98
N LEU A 39 -35.06 1.86 -0.68
CA LEU A 39 -36.03 0.86 -1.17
C LEU A 39 -37.25 0.64 -0.27
N GLN A 40 -37.32 1.34 0.87
CA GLN A 40 -38.23 1.15 2.01
C GLN A 40 -39.49 0.29 1.74
N GLU A 41 -40.40 0.72 0.85
CA GLU A 41 -41.69 0.05 0.63
C GLU A 41 -41.75 -0.88 -0.61
N ASN A 42 -40.81 -0.77 -1.57
CA ASN A 42 -40.88 -1.45 -2.88
C ASN A 42 -39.80 -2.53 -3.11
N ALA A 43 -39.02 -2.87 -2.09
CA ALA A 43 -37.90 -3.82 -2.23
C ALA A 43 -38.33 -5.18 -2.82
N HIS A 44 -39.50 -5.69 -2.44
CA HIS A 44 -40.00 -6.99 -2.95
C HIS A 44 -40.41 -6.97 -4.42
N SER A 45 -40.80 -5.80 -4.96
CA SER A 45 -41.11 -5.65 -6.38
C SER A 45 -39.85 -5.48 -7.23
N LEU A 46 -38.82 -4.83 -6.68
CA LEU A 46 -37.57 -4.54 -7.38
C LEU A 46 -36.56 -5.69 -7.29
N LEU A 47 -36.58 -6.46 -6.19
CA LEU A 47 -35.80 -7.67 -5.96
C LEU A 47 -36.73 -8.89 -6.07
N HIS A 48 -37.23 -9.14 -7.28
CA HIS A 48 -38.08 -10.30 -7.54
C HIS A 48 -37.32 -11.62 -7.31
N ALA A 49 -38.07 -12.70 -7.10
CA ALA A 49 -37.51 -14.05 -7.10
C ALA A 49 -36.86 -14.32 -8.46
N GLY A 50 -35.64 -14.84 -8.49
CA GLY A 50 -34.87 -15.10 -9.71
C GLY A 50 -33.89 -14.00 -10.12
N LEU A 51 -33.91 -12.82 -9.49
CA LEU A 51 -33.02 -11.72 -9.90
C LEU A 51 -31.53 -12.09 -9.75
N LEU A 52 -31.16 -12.86 -8.72
CA LEU A 52 -29.75 -13.20 -8.49
C LEU A 52 -29.24 -14.17 -9.56
N GLU A 53 -30.06 -15.14 -9.93
CA GLU A 53 -29.84 -16.10 -11.00
C GLU A 53 -29.69 -15.36 -12.34
N GLU A 54 -30.63 -14.46 -12.67
CA GLU A 54 -30.55 -13.64 -13.89
C GLU A 54 -29.29 -12.77 -13.95
N LEU A 55 -28.86 -12.22 -12.80
CA LEU A 55 -27.62 -11.43 -12.73
C LEU A 55 -26.38 -12.29 -12.97
N VAL A 56 -26.34 -13.54 -12.51
CA VAL A 56 -25.23 -14.45 -12.76
C VAL A 56 -25.22 -14.96 -14.20
N GLU A 57 -26.38 -15.35 -14.75
CA GLU A 57 -26.51 -15.70 -16.17
C GLU A 57 -26.02 -14.56 -17.10
N LEU A 58 -26.33 -13.31 -16.74
CA LEU A 58 -25.85 -12.12 -17.46
C LEU A 58 -24.32 -11.99 -17.43
N LEU A 59 -23.67 -12.38 -16.32
CA LEU A 59 -22.21 -12.39 -16.20
C LEU A 59 -21.56 -13.49 -17.04
N GLU A 60 -22.25 -14.62 -17.22
CA GLU A 60 -21.78 -15.78 -18.00
C GLU A 60 -21.86 -15.59 -19.52
N LEU A 61 -22.65 -14.62 -20.00
CA LEU A 61 -22.68 -14.32 -21.44
C LEU A 61 -21.26 -14.06 -21.97
N PRO A 62 -20.86 -14.54 -23.16
CA PRO A 62 -19.48 -14.38 -23.66
C PRO A 62 -19.24 -13.12 -24.51
N HIS A 63 -20.24 -12.26 -24.71
CA HIS A 63 -20.18 -11.13 -25.65
C HIS A 63 -19.32 -9.94 -25.17
N THR A 64 -18.34 -9.49 -25.97
CA THR A 64 -17.41 -8.40 -25.61
C THR A 64 -18.09 -7.04 -25.45
N HIS A 65 -19.18 -6.75 -26.17
CA HIS A 65 -19.89 -5.46 -26.08
C HIS A 65 -20.75 -5.32 -24.80
N LEU A 66 -20.88 -6.37 -23.98
CA LEU A 66 -21.69 -6.36 -22.76
C LEU A 66 -20.88 -6.07 -21.48
N VAL A 67 -19.59 -5.74 -21.58
CA VAL A 67 -18.70 -5.51 -20.43
C VAL A 67 -19.29 -4.54 -19.40
N GLU A 68 -19.85 -3.41 -19.85
CA GLU A 68 -20.44 -2.40 -18.94
C GLU A 68 -21.67 -2.93 -18.20
N ILE A 69 -22.47 -3.74 -18.89
CA ILE A 69 -23.66 -4.38 -18.32
C ILE A 69 -23.25 -5.45 -17.30
N ARG A 70 -22.22 -6.25 -17.60
CA ARG A 70 -21.66 -7.23 -16.64
C ARG A 70 -21.08 -6.54 -15.42
N ALA A 71 -20.32 -5.46 -15.61
CA ALA A 71 -19.80 -4.68 -14.50
C ALA A 71 -20.94 -4.08 -13.65
N ALA A 72 -22.03 -3.61 -14.28
CA ALA A 72 -23.22 -3.14 -13.56
C ALA A 72 -23.94 -4.28 -12.82
N ALA A 73 -23.99 -5.49 -13.36
CA ALA A 73 -24.55 -6.66 -12.70
C ALA A 73 -23.75 -7.03 -11.43
N LEU A 74 -22.41 -7.09 -11.50
CA LEU A 74 -21.55 -7.30 -10.33
C LEU A 74 -21.71 -6.19 -9.27
N ARG A 75 -21.81 -4.92 -9.67
CA ARG A 75 -22.08 -3.82 -8.73
C ARG A 75 -23.46 -3.98 -8.08
N THR A 76 -24.45 -4.44 -8.82
CA THR A 76 -25.79 -4.71 -8.28
C THR A 76 -25.75 -5.83 -7.25
N LEU A 77 -25.08 -6.96 -7.56
CA LEU A 77 -24.84 -8.05 -6.60
C LEU A 77 -24.11 -7.53 -5.35
N THR A 78 -23.08 -6.71 -5.53
CA THR A 78 -22.35 -6.06 -4.43
C THR A 78 -23.26 -5.24 -3.54
N SER A 79 -24.15 -4.42 -4.13
CA SER A 79 -25.11 -3.62 -3.36
C SER A 79 -26.09 -4.51 -2.59
N ILE A 80 -26.55 -5.62 -3.18
CA ILE A 80 -27.50 -6.53 -2.54
C ILE A 80 -26.91 -7.18 -1.29
N ILE A 81 -25.61 -7.50 -1.27
CA ILE A 81 -24.92 -8.00 -0.06
C ILE A 81 -25.15 -7.07 1.14
N HIS A 82 -25.20 -5.75 0.92
CA HIS A 82 -25.39 -4.77 1.99
C HIS A 82 -26.82 -4.62 2.50
N LEU A 83 -27.82 -5.15 1.81
CA LEU A 83 -29.20 -5.08 2.29
C LEU A 83 -29.39 -5.83 3.61
N ASP A 84 -28.62 -6.89 3.83
CA ASP A 84 -28.74 -7.73 5.02
C ASP A 84 -28.15 -7.04 6.28
N ARG A 85 -27.52 -5.86 6.13
CA ARG A 85 -27.09 -5.00 7.25
C ARG A 85 -28.20 -4.11 7.81
N ASN A 86 -29.34 -3.94 7.14
CA ASN A 86 -30.38 -3.00 7.57
C ASN A 86 -31.20 -3.55 8.77
N PRO A 87 -31.20 -2.88 9.94
CA PRO A 87 -31.98 -3.30 11.11
C PRO A 87 -33.49 -3.35 10.87
N HIS A 88 -33.99 -2.57 9.90
CA HIS A 88 -35.41 -2.46 9.56
C HIS A 88 -35.89 -3.50 8.55
N PHE A 89 -34.98 -4.30 7.96
CA PHE A 89 -35.37 -5.39 7.07
C PHE A 89 -35.50 -6.69 7.87
N PRO A 90 -36.65 -7.41 7.79
CA PRO A 90 -36.81 -8.67 8.51
C PRO A 90 -35.77 -9.68 8.01
N LYS A 91 -34.97 -10.20 8.95
CA LYS A 91 -34.01 -11.29 8.71
C LYS A 91 -34.81 -12.55 8.37
N LYS A 92 -35.12 -12.77 7.09
CA LYS A 92 -35.71 -14.02 6.62
C LYS A 92 -34.71 -15.17 6.83
N PRO A 93 -35.19 -16.40 7.10
CA PRO A 93 -34.33 -17.57 7.16
C PRO A 93 -33.77 -17.83 5.75
N GLY A 94 -32.44 -17.79 5.63
CA GLY A 94 -31.71 -17.73 4.36
C GLY A 94 -31.23 -16.31 4.06
N SER A 95 -29.96 -16.01 4.35
CA SER A 95 -29.39 -14.71 4.02
C SER A 95 -29.30 -14.57 2.51
N ARG A 96 -29.55 -13.38 1.96
CA ARG A 96 -29.36 -13.12 0.52
C ARG A 96 -27.90 -13.37 0.15
N LEU A 97 -26.99 -13.12 1.09
CA LEU A 97 -25.59 -13.51 1.00
C LEU A 97 -25.40 -15.00 0.68
N ASN A 98 -26.07 -15.92 1.39
CA ASN A 98 -25.93 -17.35 1.12
C ASN A 98 -26.46 -17.71 -0.27
N MET A 99 -27.58 -17.12 -0.69
CA MET A 99 -28.09 -17.31 -2.05
C MET A 99 -27.10 -16.78 -3.11
N ILE A 100 -26.44 -15.64 -2.86
CA ILE A 100 -25.37 -15.13 -3.73
C ILE A 100 -24.20 -16.13 -3.77
N ILE A 101 -23.78 -16.69 -2.64
CA ILE A 101 -22.71 -17.69 -2.56
C ILE A 101 -23.07 -18.92 -3.40
N ASP A 102 -24.30 -19.42 -3.26
CA ASP A 102 -24.80 -20.60 -3.97
C ASP A 102 -24.87 -20.37 -5.48
N VAL A 103 -25.56 -19.30 -5.93
CA VAL A 103 -25.78 -19.02 -7.35
C VAL A 103 -24.46 -18.66 -8.06
N THR A 104 -23.53 -18.00 -7.39
CA THR A 104 -22.21 -17.70 -7.97
C THR A 104 -21.22 -18.87 -7.88
N GLY A 105 -21.57 -19.93 -7.14
CA GLY A 105 -20.68 -21.04 -6.84
C GLY A 105 -19.43 -20.62 -6.03
N ALA A 106 -19.52 -19.56 -5.23
CA ALA A 106 -18.36 -18.95 -4.56
C ALA A 106 -17.62 -19.89 -3.62
N SER A 107 -18.29 -20.91 -3.06
CA SER A 107 -17.71 -21.90 -2.15
C SER A 107 -17.00 -23.06 -2.87
N SER A 108 -17.13 -23.17 -4.19
CA SER A 108 -16.61 -24.29 -4.97
C SER A 108 -15.42 -23.86 -5.83
N TYR A 109 -14.32 -24.63 -5.82
CA TYR A 109 -13.14 -24.32 -6.62
C TYR A 109 -13.47 -24.14 -8.12
N HIS A 110 -14.36 -24.98 -8.66
CA HIS A 110 -14.83 -24.92 -10.05
C HIS A 110 -16.10 -24.07 -10.24
N GLY A 111 -16.55 -23.36 -9.21
CA GLY A 111 -17.68 -22.45 -9.32
C GLY A 111 -17.41 -21.29 -10.28
N PHE A 112 -18.49 -20.70 -10.78
CA PHE A 112 -18.42 -19.61 -11.76
C PHE A 112 -17.55 -18.44 -11.26
N LEU A 113 -17.79 -17.95 -10.04
CA LEU A 113 -17.06 -16.79 -9.51
C LEU A 113 -15.55 -17.07 -9.36
N PRO A 114 -15.09 -18.16 -8.71
CA PRO A 114 -13.67 -18.46 -8.62
C PRO A 114 -12.99 -18.65 -9.99
N VAL A 115 -13.68 -19.26 -10.96
CA VAL A 115 -13.19 -19.37 -12.35
C VAL A 115 -13.03 -17.98 -12.97
N LEU A 116 -14.05 -17.12 -12.89
CA LEU A 116 -14.01 -15.76 -13.42
C LEU A 116 -12.86 -14.93 -12.82
N VAL A 117 -12.64 -15.05 -11.50
CA VAL A 117 -11.54 -14.36 -10.81
C VAL A 117 -10.18 -14.87 -11.28
N ARG A 118 -9.99 -16.19 -11.39
CA ARG A 118 -8.72 -16.73 -11.89
C ARG A 118 -8.46 -16.32 -13.33
N THR A 119 -9.46 -16.37 -14.21
CA THR A 119 -9.35 -15.88 -15.59
C THR A 119 -8.97 -14.39 -15.61
N CYS A 120 -9.65 -13.55 -14.83
CA CYS A 120 -9.31 -12.14 -14.69
C CYS A 120 -7.85 -11.93 -14.28
N ILE A 121 -7.40 -12.62 -13.21
CA ILE A 121 -6.03 -12.49 -12.69
C ILE A 121 -5.02 -12.97 -13.73
N THR A 122 -5.22 -14.14 -14.35
CA THR A 122 -4.33 -14.65 -15.39
C THR A 122 -4.23 -13.67 -16.56
N THR A 123 -5.35 -13.09 -17.00
CA THR A 123 -5.34 -12.11 -18.09
C THR A 123 -4.64 -10.80 -17.72
N LEU A 124 -4.73 -10.37 -16.44
CA LEU A 124 -4.02 -9.19 -15.94
C LEU A 124 -2.51 -9.43 -15.77
N THR A 125 -2.11 -10.59 -15.25
CA THR A 125 -0.71 -10.84 -14.86
C THR A 125 0.17 -11.43 -15.96
N SER A 126 -0.42 -11.98 -17.02
CA SER A 126 0.32 -12.68 -18.08
C SER A 126 0.18 -11.99 -19.44
N PRO A 127 1.27 -11.92 -20.24
CA PRO A 127 1.22 -11.35 -21.58
C PRO A 127 0.23 -12.15 -22.44
N GLN A 128 -0.78 -11.48 -22.97
CA GLN A 128 -1.82 -12.12 -23.77
C GLN A 128 -1.35 -12.33 -25.22
N PRO A 129 -1.49 -13.52 -25.82
CA PRO A 129 -1.13 -13.78 -27.21
C PRO A 129 -1.99 -13.00 -28.21
N ASP A 130 -3.26 -12.74 -27.87
CA ASP A 130 -4.22 -12.00 -28.71
C ASP A 130 -4.24 -10.49 -28.41
N GLY A 131 -3.43 -10.02 -27.47
CA GLY A 131 -3.28 -8.60 -27.11
C GLY A 131 -4.50 -7.91 -26.50
N GLN A 132 -5.62 -8.61 -26.26
CA GLN A 132 -6.80 -8.00 -25.61
C GLN A 132 -6.69 -8.08 -24.08
N PRO A 133 -6.57 -6.93 -23.38
CA PRO A 133 -6.52 -6.91 -21.92
C PRO A 133 -7.88 -7.27 -21.32
N PHE A 134 -7.87 -7.78 -20.08
CA PHE A 134 -9.12 -7.99 -19.35
C PHE A 134 -9.83 -6.64 -19.16
N PRO A 135 -11.16 -6.55 -19.35
CA PRO A 135 -11.85 -5.27 -19.27
C PRO A 135 -11.77 -4.65 -17.86
N LEU A 136 -11.11 -3.50 -17.75
CA LEU A 136 -10.86 -2.78 -16.49
C LEU A 136 -12.15 -2.51 -15.66
N PRO A 137 -13.29 -2.08 -16.25
CA PRO A 137 -14.52 -1.87 -15.49
C PRO A 137 -15.03 -3.15 -14.82
N LEU A 138 -14.87 -4.29 -15.49
CA LEU A 138 -15.29 -5.59 -14.99
C LEU A 138 -14.37 -6.09 -13.89
N ALA A 139 -13.04 -5.98 -14.07
CA ALA A 139 -12.08 -6.34 -13.03
C ALA A 139 -12.28 -5.49 -11.77
N THR A 140 -12.48 -4.19 -11.94
CA THR A 140 -12.75 -3.26 -10.84
C THR A 140 -14.02 -3.65 -10.07
N ALA A 141 -15.11 -3.99 -10.78
CA ALA A 141 -16.34 -4.46 -10.14
C ALA A 141 -16.14 -5.80 -9.43
N LEU A 142 -15.36 -6.72 -10.02
CA LEU A 142 -15.09 -8.04 -9.49
C LEU A 142 -14.29 -7.98 -8.17
N PHE A 143 -13.17 -7.26 -8.13
CA PHE A 143 -12.40 -7.11 -6.88
C PHE A 143 -13.18 -6.35 -5.80
N SER A 144 -14.05 -5.40 -6.20
CA SER A 144 -14.97 -4.75 -5.26
C SER A 144 -15.96 -5.75 -4.70
N PHE A 145 -16.55 -6.60 -5.54
CA PHE A 145 -17.47 -7.66 -5.11
C PHE A 145 -16.79 -8.62 -4.14
N LEU A 146 -15.57 -9.08 -4.44
CA LEU A 146 -14.78 -9.94 -3.53
C LEU A 146 -14.55 -9.29 -2.16
N TYR A 147 -14.20 -8.01 -2.12
CA TYR A 147 -14.00 -7.29 -0.86
C TYR A 147 -15.27 -7.26 0.00
N HIS A 148 -16.42 -6.95 -0.61
CA HIS A 148 -17.68 -6.89 0.12
C HIS A 148 -18.19 -8.29 0.49
N LEU A 149 -17.93 -9.32 -0.32
CA LEU A 149 -18.23 -10.70 0.01
C LEU A 149 -17.40 -11.16 1.22
N ALA A 150 -16.08 -10.93 1.19
CA ALA A 150 -15.15 -11.27 2.28
C ALA A 150 -15.40 -10.48 3.58
N SER A 151 -16.12 -9.35 3.51
CA SER A 151 -16.44 -8.54 4.69
C SER A 151 -17.47 -9.21 5.62
N TYR A 152 -18.07 -10.32 5.19
CA TYR A 152 -18.99 -11.13 5.97
C TYR A 152 -18.40 -12.53 6.16
N GLU A 153 -18.62 -13.10 7.34
CA GLU A 153 -18.06 -14.40 7.74
C GLU A 153 -18.34 -15.51 6.72
N ALA A 154 -19.61 -15.77 6.38
CA ALA A 154 -20.00 -16.79 5.39
C ALA A 154 -19.38 -16.55 4.00
N GLY A 155 -19.22 -15.29 3.59
CA GLY A 155 -18.57 -14.95 2.32
C GLY A 155 -17.06 -15.17 2.37
N GLY A 156 -16.42 -14.87 3.49
CA GLY A 156 -15.01 -15.18 3.73
C GLY A 156 -14.74 -16.68 3.75
N GLU A 157 -15.56 -17.48 4.44
CA GLU A 157 -15.48 -18.95 4.45
C GLU A 157 -15.62 -19.54 3.05
N ALA A 158 -16.55 -19.01 2.23
CA ALA A 158 -16.70 -19.44 0.85
C ALA A 158 -15.43 -19.15 0.01
N LEU A 159 -14.83 -17.97 0.18
CA LEU A 159 -13.60 -17.60 -0.53
C LEU A 159 -12.39 -18.43 -0.10
N VAL A 160 -12.27 -18.77 1.18
CA VAL A 160 -11.26 -19.72 1.65
C VAL A 160 -11.50 -21.09 1.02
N SER A 161 -12.73 -21.59 1.07
CA SER A 161 -13.12 -22.92 0.58
C SER A 161 -12.85 -23.13 -0.92
N CYS A 162 -12.95 -22.09 -1.74
CA CYS A 162 -12.64 -22.17 -3.17
C CYS A 162 -11.16 -21.92 -3.53
N GLY A 163 -10.27 -21.77 -2.55
CA GLY A 163 -8.84 -21.56 -2.77
C GLY A 163 -8.49 -20.15 -3.29
N MET A 164 -9.25 -19.13 -2.89
CA MET A 164 -9.04 -17.77 -3.40
C MET A 164 -7.70 -17.15 -2.97
N MET A 165 -7.13 -17.58 -1.84
CA MET A 165 -5.87 -17.09 -1.29
C MET A 165 -4.72 -17.15 -2.31
N GLU A 166 -4.49 -18.33 -2.91
CA GLU A 166 -3.43 -18.52 -3.91
C GLU A 166 -3.60 -17.58 -5.12
N SER A 167 -4.85 -17.41 -5.57
CA SER A 167 -5.16 -16.57 -6.72
C SER A 167 -4.89 -15.09 -6.42
N LEU A 168 -5.27 -14.61 -5.25
CA LEU A 168 -5.01 -13.22 -4.84
C LEU A 168 -3.51 -12.94 -4.62
N LEU A 169 -2.75 -13.92 -4.11
CA LEU A 169 -1.29 -13.79 -3.95
C LEU A 169 -0.57 -13.65 -5.31
N LYS A 170 -1.10 -14.20 -6.41
CA LYS A 170 -0.57 -13.95 -7.75
C LYS A 170 -0.67 -12.46 -8.14
N VAL A 171 -1.71 -11.76 -7.69
CA VAL A 171 -1.85 -10.32 -7.89
C VAL A 171 -0.80 -9.55 -7.08
N ILE A 172 -0.55 -9.97 -5.84
CA ILE A 172 0.48 -9.34 -4.98
C ILE A 172 1.87 -9.43 -5.62
N ASN A 173 2.19 -10.59 -6.17
CA ASN A 173 3.47 -10.91 -6.81
C ASN A 173 3.60 -10.37 -8.24
N TRP A 174 2.62 -9.62 -8.74
CA TRP A 174 2.69 -9.00 -10.06
C TRP A 174 3.68 -7.81 -10.08
N PRO A 175 4.78 -7.86 -10.86
CA PRO A 175 5.87 -6.86 -10.81
C PRO A 175 5.51 -5.48 -11.39
N GLY A 176 4.28 -5.27 -11.84
CA GLY A 176 3.85 -4.03 -12.45
C GLY A 176 3.77 -2.86 -11.45
N SER A 177 4.32 -1.71 -11.85
CA SER A 177 4.34 -0.46 -11.05
C SER A 177 3.39 0.63 -11.55
N GLU A 178 2.57 0.33 -12.56
CA GLU A 178 1.56 1.23 -13.10
C GLU A 178 0.43 1.49 -12.09
N LEU A 179 -0.24 2.63 -12.23
CA LEU A 179 -1.32 3.08 -11.33
C LEU A 179 -2.45 2.04 -11.18
N GLU A 180 -2.83 1.41 -12.29
CA GLU A 180 -3.87 0.38 -12.29
C GLU A 180 -3.42 -0.85 -11.51
N HIS A 181 -2.16 -1.26 -11.68
CA HIS A 181 -1.57 -2.42 -11.02
C HIS A 181 -1.53 -2.21 -9.51
N ILE A 182 -1.07 -1.04 -9.06
CA ILE A 182 -1.06 -0.65 -7.64
C ILE A 182 -2.48 -0.70 -7.06
N THR A 183 -3.48 -0.24 -7.82
CA THR A 183 -4.88 -0.24 -7.38
C THR A 183 -5.42 -1.66 -7.20
N PHE A 184 -5.11 -2.58 -8.13
CA PHE A 184 -5.51 -3.97 -8.02
C PHE A 184 -4.83 -4.69 -6.87
N VAL A 185 -3.55 -4.45 -6.67
CA VAL A 185 -2.78 -5.03 -5.56
C VAL A 185 -3.34 -4.53 -4.24
N THR A 186 -3.65 -3.24 -4.12
CA THR A 186 -4.29 -2.68 -2.92
C THR A 186 -5.62 -3.37 -2.61
N ARG A 187 -6.44 -3.65 -3.63
CA ARG A 187 -7.70 -4.38 -3.46
C ARG A 187 -7.46 -5.83 -3.05
N ALA A 188 -6.50 -6.52 -3.66
CA ALA A 188 -6.13 -7.88 -3.30
C ALA A 188 -5.65 -7.99 -1.85
N VAL A 189 -4.78 -7.06 -1.41
CA VAL A 189 -4.34 -6.99 0.00
C VAL A 189 -5.52 -6.87 0.95
N ARG A 190 -6.51 -6.02 0.63
CA ARG A 190 -7.70 -5.84 1.47
C ARG A 190 -8.61 -7.06 1.52
N VAL A 191 -8.72 -7.82 0.42
CA VAL A 191 -9.47 -9.09 0.44
C VAL A 191 -8.71 -10.14 1.25
N ILE A 192 -7.39 -10.25 1.06
CA ILE A 192 -6.52 -11.15 1.83
C ILE A 192 -6.63 -10.85 3.33
N ASP A 193 -6.53 -9.58 3.74
CA ASP A 193 -6.65 -9.19 5.14
C ASP A 193 -7.98 -9.60 5.79
N LEU A 194 -9.08 -9.58 5.01
CA LEU A 194 -10.37 -10.04 5.49
C LEU A 194 -10.41 -11.57 5.66
N ILE A 195 -9.97 -12.33 4.66
CA ILE A 195 -10.04 -13.79 4.70
C ILE A 195 -9.01 -14.41 5.66
N THR A 196 -7.91 -13.72 5.98
CA THR A 196 -6.97 -14.19 7.01
C THR A 196 -7.51 -14.07 8.43
N ASN A 197 -8.62 -13.35 8.65
CA ASN A 197 -9.34 -13.43 9.93
C ASN A 197 -9.97 -14.82 10.14
N ILE A 198 -10.14 -15.59 9.06
CA ILE A 198 -10.76 -16.93 9.06
C ILE A 198 -9.67 -17.99 8.91
N ASP A 199 -8.78 -17.83 7.93
CA ASP A 199 -7.73 -18.80 7.62
C ASP A 199 -6.35 -18.15 7.47
N MET A 200 -5.70 -17.92 8.62
CA MET A 200 -4.33 -17.43 8.65
C MET A 200 -3.31 -18.51 8.23
N GLN A 201 -3.59 -19.78 8.53
CA GLN A 201 -2.69 -20.90 8.20
C GLN A 201 -2.58 -21.11 6.69
N GLY A 202 -3.69 -20.97 5.96
CA GLY A 202 -3.68 -21.00 4.49
C GLY A 202 -2.79 -19.91 3.89
N PHE A 203 -2.83 -18.69 4.43
CA PHE A 203 -1.94 -17.62 4.00
C PHE A 203 -0.46 -17.96 4.21
N GLN A 204 -0.10 -18.56 5.35
CA GLN A 204 1.26 -19.02 5.63
C GLN A 204 1.73 -20.12 4.69
N THR A 205 0.88 -21.13 4.47
CA THR A 205 1.16 -22.27 3.59
C THR A 205 1.52 -21.79 2.18
N HIS A 206 0.90 -20.69 1.72
CA HIS A 206 1.21 -20.07 0.44
C HIS A 206 2.36 -19.05 0.46
N SER A 207 3.18 -19.01 1.51
CA SER A 207 4.27 -18.03 1.67
C SER A 207 3.79 -16.57 1.54
N GLY A 208 2.58 -16.29 2.05
CA GLY A 208 1.94 -14.99 1.91
C GLY A 208 2.75 -13.85 2.54
N LEU A 209 3.40 -14.10 3.68
CA LEU A 209 4.19 -13.08 4.39
C LEU A 209 5.37 -12.59 3.54
N ALA A 210 6.10 -13.53 2.92
CA ALA A 210 7.20 -13.21 2.01
C ALA A 210 6.69 -12.41 0.79
N SER A 211 5.53 -12.78 0.23
CA SER A 211 4.91 -12.05 -0.89
C SER A 211 4.59 -10.59 -0.50
N PHE A 212 4.06 -10.36 0.70
CA PHE A 212 3.75 -9.03 1.20
C PHE A 212 5.01 -8.18 1.46
N ILE A 213 6.04 -8.77 2.06
CA ILE A 213 7.32 -8.08 2.34
C ILE A 213 8.02 -7.72 1.03
N ASN A 214 8.14 -8.67 0.09
CA ASN A 214 8.76 -8.44 -1.22
C ASN A 214 8.03 -7.34 -2.00
N ARG A 215 6.69 -7.34 -1.95
CA ARG A 215 5.91 -6.29 -2.61
C ARG A 215 6.05 -4.93 -1.93
N LEU A 216 6.07 -4.89 -0.60
CA LEU A 216 6.35 -3.65 0.15
C LEU A 216 7.71 -3.07 -0.25
N ASP A 217 8.74 -3.91 -0.28
CA ASP A 217 10.09 -3.53 -0.67
C ASP A 217 10.14 -2.98 -2.10
N MET A 218 9.48 -3.65 -3.06
CA MET A 218 9.38 -3.17 -4.43
C MET A 218 8.81 -1.73 -4.52
N GLU A 219 7.70 -1.46 -3.82
CA GLU A 219 7.05 -0.13 -3.84
C GLU A 219 7.87 0.94 -3.13
N VAL A 220 8.56 0.59 -2.03
CA VAL A 220 9.47 1.49 -1.32
C VAL A 220 10.71 1.78 -2.17
N ASN A 221 11.24 0.79 -2.89
CA ASN A 221 12.36 0.98 -3.82
C ASN A 221 12.01 1.95 -4.96
N VAL A 222 10.76 1.97 -5.42
CA VAL A 222 10.30 3.00 -6.38
C VAL A 222 10.29 4.37 -5.72
N CYS A 223 9.76 4.49 -4.50
CA CYS A 223 9.80 5.75 -3.75
C CYS A 223 11.21 6.25 -3.45
N ARG A 224 12.16 5.34 -3.19
CA ARG A 224 13.57 5.68 -2.92
C ARG A 224 14.24 6.37 -4.11
N LYS A 225 13.81 6.06 -5.35
CA LYS A 225 14.28 6.78 -6.55
C LYS A 225 13.79 8.23 -6.60
N GLU A 226 12.58 8.48 -6.09
CA GLU A 226 11.99 9.82 -6.06
C GLU A 226 12.49 10.65 -4.86
N GLN A 227 12.71 9.99 -3.74
CA GLN A 227 13.18 10.53 -2.46
C GLN A 227 14.31 9.64 -1.90
N PRO A 228 15.58 9.93 -2.25
CA PRO A 228 16.71 9.07 -1.89
C PRO A 228 17.20 9.25 -0.44
N PHE A 229 16.78 10.32 0.23
CA PHE A 229 17.17 10.63 1.59
C PHE A 229 16.87 9.46 2.56
N GLU A 230 17.79 9.15 3.46
CA GLU A 230 17.60 8.21 4.57
C GLU A 230 18.41 8.73 5.77
N ILE A 231 17.88 8.57 6.99
CA ILE A 231 18.60 9.00 8.20
C ILE A 231 19.75 8.02 8.42
N GLU A 232 20.97 8.54 8.48
CA GLU A 232 22.16 7.78 8.89
C GLU A 232 22.44 8.06 10.38
N PRO A 233 22.37 7.06 11.27
CA PRO A 233 22.71 7.24 12.68
C PRO A 233 24.19 7.61 12.86
N LEU A 234 24.46 8.61 13.70
CA LEU A 234 25.82 9.13 13.98
C LEU A 234 26.78 8.07 14.57
N LEU A 235 26.28 6.95 15.09
CA LEU A 235 27.09 5.88 15.69
C LEU A 235 27.98 5.11 14.69
N TYR A 236 27.80 5.29 13.38
CA TYR A 236 28.63 4.68 12.34
C TYR A 236 29.74 5.59 11.77
N GLN A 237 29.87 6.84 12.25
CA GLN A 237 30.91 7.74 11.75
C GLN A 237 32.32 7.45 12.32
N ASP A 238 32.43 6.65 13.40
CA ASP A 238 33.71 6.32 14.05
C ASP A 238 34.34 4.99 13.60
N ALA A 239 33.79 4.29 12.61
CA ALA A 239 34.49 3.17 11.98
C ALA A 239 35.61 3.71 11.08
N PRO A 240 36.89 3.30 11.25
CA PRO A 240 37.97 3.82 10.45
C PRO A 240 37.73 3.50 8.98
N GLN A 241 37.51 4.53 8.18
CA GLN A 241 37.47 4.44 6.73
C GLN A 241 38.77 3.80 6.26
N THR A 242 38.67 2.55 5.79
CA THR A 242 39.69 1.99 4.91
C THR A 242 39.69 2.83 3.65
N SER A 243 40.68 3.71 3.58
CA SER A 243 41.16 4.46 2.42
C SER A 243 40.60 3.97 1.09
N ARG A 244 39.57 4.64 0.60
CA ARG A 244 39.19 4.58 -0.81
C ARG A 244 40.23 5.42 -1.55
N GLU A 245 41.33 4.78 -1.91
CA GLU A 245 42.38 5.36 -2.76
C GLU A 245 41.72 5.90 -4.02
N ARG A 246 41.73 7.22 -4.16
CA ARG A 246 41.42 7.90 -5.41
C ARG A 246 42.67 7.76 -6.27
N SER A 247 42.72 6.73 -7.09
CA SER A 247 43.72 6.55 -8.14
C SER A 247 43.65 7.74 -9.10
N THR A 248 44.61 8.65 -8.98
CA THR A 248 44.93 9.62 -10.01
C THR A 248 45.80 8.92 -11.06
N GLU A 249 45.19 8.52 -12.17
CA GLU A 249 45.94 8.12 -13.36
C GLU A 249 46.54 9.38 -14.00
N ARG A 250 47.87 9.39 -14.08
CA ARG A 250 48.66 10.29 -14.92
C ARG A 250 48.73 9.67 -16.31
N GLU A 251 48.29 10.40 -17.33
CA GLU A 251 48.77 10.23 -18.70
C GLU A 251 49.42 11.55 -19.14
N GLU A 252 50.74 11.50 -19.36
CA GLU A 252 51.50 12.52 -20.08
C GLU A 252 51.51 12.18 -21.57
N ALA A 253 51.13 13.13 -22.42
CA ALA A 253 51.67 13.27 -23.77
C ALA A 253 51.46 14.70 -24.32
N SER A 254 52.56 15.48 -24.30
CA SER A 254 53.05 16.42 -25.31
C SER A 254 52.08 17.22 -26.21
N SER A 255 52.16 18.57 -26.19
CA SER A 255 52.91 19.40 -27.17
C SER A 255 52.32 20.82 -27.47
N ILE A 256 53.22 21.82 -27.34
CA ILE A 256 53.44 23.01 -28.19
C ILE A 256 52.61 24.33 -28.05
N SER A 257 53.38 25.39 -27.71
CA SER A 257 53.39 26.84 -28.08
C SER A 257 52.31 27.85 -27.67
N HIS A 258 52.74 28.89 -26.93
CA HIS A 258 52.80 30.35 -27.28
C HIS A 258 52.85 31.17 -25.96
N ARG A 259 54.01 31.69 -25.50
CA ARG A 259 54.67 33.00 -25.76
C ARG A 259 53.92 34.27 -25.27
N GLU A 260 54.66 35.08 -24.49
CA GLU A 260 54.51 36.53 -24.14
C GLU A 260 53.55 36.85 -22.97
N HIS A 261 53.80 37.78 -22.02
CA HIS A 261 54.79 38.85 -21.84
C HIS A 261 54.87 39.26 -20.34
N GLU A 262 55.96 39.95 -20.00
CA GLU A 262 56.44 40.69 -18.79
C GLU A 262 55.37 41.43 -17.92
N THR A 263 55.55 41.83 -16.64
CA THR A 263 56.57 42.65 -15.94
C THR A 263 56.34 42.57 -14.40
N PHE A 264 57.32 42.27 -13.53
CA PHE A 264 58.12 43.19 -12.67
C PHE A 264 57.38 44.40 -12.04
N ASP A 265 57.26 44.47 -10.70
CA ASP A 265 57.90 45.54 -9.88
C ASP A 265 57.92 45.19 -8.37
N GLU A 266 58.95 45.70 -7.70
CA GLU A 266 59.43 45.40 -6.34
C GLU A 266 58.96 46.41 -5.26
N ARG A 267 59.35 46.11 -4.00
CA ARG A 267 59.56 46.96 -2.80
C ARG A 267 58.42 47.01 -1.77
N GLU A 268 58.65 46.47 -0.56
CA GLU A 268 59.32 47.08 0.63
C GLU A 268 58.54 48.30 1.15
N GLU A 269 58.28 48.56 2.43
CA GLU A 269 58.79 48.05 3.71
C GLU A 269 57.82 48.54 4.82
N SER A 270 57.77 47.82 5.94
CA SER A 270 57.70 48.30 7.33
C SER A 270 56.94 49.59 7.69
N SER A 271 56.00 49.50 8.65
CA SER A 271 55.94 50.37 9.86
C SER A 271 54.84 49.93 10.83
N ASN A 272 55.23 49.41 11.99
CA ASN A 272 54.46 49.51 13.24
C ASN A 272 55.17 50.53 14.14
N PRO A 273 54.41 51.29 14.96
CA PRO A 273 54.77 51.36 16.37
C PRO A 273 53.59 51.32 17.36
N MET A 274 53.91 50.76 18.52
CA MET A 274 53.19 50.61 19.80
C MET A 274 52.39 51.83 20.30
N GLU A 275 51.32 51.61 21.09
CA GLU A 275 51.38 51.82 22.55
C GLU A 275 50.10 51.44 23.35
N ILE A 276 50.37 50.91 24.55
CA ILE A 276 49.63 50.95 25.83
C ILE A 276 48.65 49.81 26.20
N SER A 277 49.06 49.18 27.29
CA SER A 277 48.55 48.11 28.16
C SER A 277 47.37 48.50 29.05
N GLU A 278 46.57 47.52 29.49
CA GLU A 278 46.19 47.32 30.91
C GLU A 278 45.58 45.92 31.13
N ASP A 279 45.76 45.43 32.35
CA ASP A 279 45.87 44.04 32.80
C ASP A 279 44.58 43.19 32.97
N GLU A 280 44.82 41.87 32.95
CA GLU A 280 44.22 40.75 33.67
C GLU A 280 42.74 40.78 34.10
N ASN A 281 41.95 39.82 33.56
CA ASN A 281 41.23 38.88 34.42
C ASN A 281 40.88 37.57 33.68
N THR A 282 41.49 36.47 34.13
CA THR A 282 41.19 35.09 33.72
C THR A 282 39.89 34.60 34.34
N VAL A 283 38.87 34.28 33.53
CA VAL A 283 37.85 33.28 33.87
C VAL A 283 37.49 32.48 32.63
N ALA A 284 37.72 31.17 32.72
CA ALA A 284 37.44 30.16 31.70
C ALA A 284 36.03 30.28 31.11
N LYS A 285 35.92 30.21 29.78
CA LYS A 285 34.67 29.87 29.09
C LYS A 285 34.90 28.69 28.17
N ALA A 286 34.08 27.68 28.42
CA ALA A 286 34.03 26.40 27.77
C ALA A 286 33.85 26.53 26.25
N ASP A 287 34.49 25.62 25.52
CA ASP A 287 34.12 25.26 24.16
C ASP A 287 32.64 24.82 24.14
N GLU A 288 31.74 25.75 23.80
CA GLU A 288 30.43 25.38 23.27
C GLU A 288 30.67 24.81 21.87
N LYS A 289 30.89 23.49 21.79
CA LYS A 289 30.62 22.73 20.57
C LYS A 289 29.15 22.94 20.24
N THR A 290 28.87 23.87 19.33
CA THR A 290 27.57 24.02 18.71
C THR A 290 27.27 22.69 18.03
N GLU A 291 26.36 21.89 18.61
CA GLU A 291 25.80 20.71 17.97
C GLU A 291 25.15 21.19 16.67
N GLN A 292 25.84 21.00 15.54
CA GLN A 292 25.29 21.23 14.22
C GLN A 292 24.13 20.24 14.06
N GLN A 293 22.89 20.74 14.14
CA GLN A 293 21.73 19.96 13.71
C GLN A 293 22.00 19.45 12.29
N PRO A 294 21.75 18.15 12.02
CA PRO A 294 22.01 17.60 10.69
C PRO A 294 21.20 18.38 9.65
N ASP A 295 21.79 18.67 8.49
CA ASP A 295 21.12 19.40 7.42
C ASP A 295 20.06 18.50 6.75
N TYR A 296 18.80 18.66 7.16
CA TYR A 296 17.62 17.94 6.62
C TYR A 296 17.05 18.57 5.34
N SER A 297 17.74 19.53 4.69
CA SER A 297 17.26 20.15 3.45
C SER A 297 16.98 19.11 2.35
N ALA A 298 17.76 18.01 2.32
CA ALA A 298 17.58 16.89 1.39
C ALA A 298 16.28 16.09 1.60
N ALA A 299 15.67 16.15 2.80
CA ALA A 299 14.36 15.55 3.05
C ALA A 299 13.21 16.41 2.47
N LYS A 300 13.42 17.72 2.35
CA LYS A 300 12.42 18.72 1.93
C LYS A 300 12.43 18.92 0.41
N THR A 301 12.20 17.87 -0.35
CA THR A 301 12.16 17.94 -1.82
C THR A 301 10.87 18.55 -2.38
N GLY A 302 9.85 18.76 -1.54
CA GLY A 302 8.52 19.23 -1.94
C GLY A 302 7.68 18.18 -2.70
N LYS A 303 8.22 16.97 -2.88
CA LYS A 303 7.51 15.84 -3.49
C LYS A 303 6.75 15.05 -2.44
N THR A 304 5.65 14.43 -2.85
CA THR A 304 4.84 13.56 -2.00
C THR A 304 4.62 12.22 -2.68
N CYS A 305 4.53 11.16 -1.89
CA CYS A 305 4.23 9.82 -2.36
C CYS A 305 2.88 9.79 -3.08
N LEU A 306 2.84 9.08 -4.21
CA LEU A 306 1.64 8.86 -4.99
C LEU A 306 0.50 8.29 -4.12
N PRO A 307 -0.71 8.89 -4.10
CA PRO A 307 -1.77 8.48 -3.17
C PRO A 307 -2.17 7.00 -3.26
N GLN A 308 -2.19 6.42 -4.46
CA GLN A 308 -2.48 5.01 -4.69
C GLN A 308 -1.41 4.11 -4.07
N ARG A 309 -0.13 4.50 -4.18
CA ARG A 309 0.99 3.79 -3.56
C ARG A 309 0.95 3.95 -2.05
N ALA A 310 0.69 5.15 -1.54
CA ALA A 310 0.52 5.37 -0.12
C ALA A 310 -0.61 4.52 0.49
N ALA A 311 -1.74 4.36 -0.23
CA ALA A 311 -2.82 3.47 0.16
C ALA A 311 -2.39 1.99 0.19
N LEU A 312 -1.62 1.54 -0.80
CA LEU A 312 -1.05 0.19 -0.83
C LEU A 312 -0.13 -0.07 0.37
N LEU A 313 0.87 0.80 0.57
CA LEU A 313 1.81 0.71 1.69
C LEU A 313 1.06 0.70 3.03
N LYS A 314 0.02 1.53 3.15
CA LYS A 314 -0.83 1.57 4.36
C LYS A 314 -1.54 0.24 4.59
N SER A 315 -2.13 -0.36 3.55
CA SER A 315 -2.77 -1.68 3.67
C SER A 315 -1.76 -2.78 4.02
N MET A 316 -0.56 -2.76 3.45
CA MET A 316 0.50 -3.73 3.75
C MET A 316 1.03 -3.60 5.18
N LEU A 317 1.32 -2.39 5.65
CA LEU A 317 1.81 -2.16 7.01
C LEU A 317 0.76 -2.51 8.08
N ASN A 318 -0.53 -2.22 7.83
CA ASN A 318 -1.60 -2.66 8.74
C ASN A 318 -1.69 -4.18 8.81
N PHE A 319 -1.58 -4.87 7.67
CA PHE A 319 -1.55 -6.31 7.65
C PHE A 319 -0.33 -6.87 8.38
N LEU A 320 0.88 -6.34 8.12
CA LEU A 320 2.11 -6.79 8.79
C LEU A 320 2.03 -6.60 10.31
N LYS A 321 1.51 -5.45 10.77
CA LYS A 321 1.25 -5.21 12.19
C LYS A 321 0.37 -6.31 12.80
N LYS A 322 -0.73 -6.67 12.13
CA LYS A 322 -1.63 -7.76 12.56
C LYS A 322 -0.92 -9.11 12.53
N ALA A 323 -0.21 -9.43 11.44
CA ALA A 323 0.46 -10.72 11.24
C ALA A 323 1.57 -10.96 12.27
N ILE A 324 2.33 -9.93 12.67
CA ILE A 324 3.37 -10.04 13.69
C ILE A 324 2.79 -10.39 15.07
N GLN A 325 1.56 -9.98 15.37
CA GLN A 325 0.91 -10.30 16.65
C GLN A 325 0.21 -11.67 16.63
N ASP A 326 0.09 -12.29 15.47
CA ASP A 326 -0.67 -13.52 15.31
C ASP A 326 0.20 -14.73 15.73
N PRO A 327 -0.27 -15.55 16.68
CA PRO A 327 0.49 -16.69 17.20
C PRO A 327 0.90 -17.69 16.12
N ALA A 328 0.17 -17.78 15.01
CA ALA A 328 0.51 -18.69 13.93
C ALA A 328 1.88 -18.37 13.32
N PHE A 329 2.37 -17.12 13.39
CA PHE A 329 3.63 -16.73 12.75
C PHE A 329 4.85 -16.75 13.68
N SER A 330 4.74 -17.20 14.92
CA SER A 330 5.81 -17.10 15.94
C SER A 330 7.20 -17.50 15.40
N ASP A 331 7.28 -18.59 14.63
CA ASP A 331 8.54 -19.09 14.10
C ASP A 331 9.03 -18.26 12.90
N SER A 332 8.11 -17.82 12.04
CA SER A 332 8.45 -17.07 10.83
C SER A 332 8.76 -15.59 11.09
N ILE A 333 8.20 -14.99 12.15
CA ILE A 333 8.40 -13.59 12.52
C ILE A 333 9.87 -13.30 12.78
N ARG A 334 10.60 -14.22 13.43
CA ARG A 334 12.01 -14.03 13.79
C ARG A 334 12.90 -13.65 12.60
N HIS A 335 12.61 -14.21 11.43
CA HIS A 335 13.38 -13.96 10.20
C HIS A 335 12.87 -12.75 9.39
N VAL A 336 11.71 -12.18 9.74
CA VAL A 336 11.12 -11.05 9.00
C VAL A 336 12.03 -9.83 9.04
N MET A 337 12.67 -9.58 10.19
CA MET A 337 13.59 -8.44 10.37
C MET A 337 15.04 -8.74 9.96
N GLU A 338 15.32 -9.93 9.44
CA GLU A 338 16.61 -10.27 8.81
C GLU A 338 16.60 -10.00 7.29
N GLY A 339 15.42 -9.76 6.71
CA GLY A 339 15.21 -9.52 5.28
C GLY A 339 15.20 -8.05 4.86
N THR A 340 14.36 -7.73 3.87
CA THR A 340 14.25 -6.38 3.29
C THR A 340 13.35 -5.42 4.08
N LEU A 341 12.53 -5.94 5.01
CA LEU A 341 11.58 -5.14 5.78
C LEU A 341 12.25 -4.00 6.59
N PRO A 342 13.36 -4.22 7.34
CA PRO A 342 14.03 -3.14 8.06
C PRO A 342 14.46 -1.98 7.16
N SER A 343 15.00 -2.27 5.97
CA SER A 343 15.41 -1.24 5.00
C SER A 343 14.20 -0.45 4.49
N SER A 344 13.08 -1.15 4.21
CA SER A 344 11.83 -0.49 3.82
C SER A 344 11.29 0.42 4.93
N LEU A 345 11.31 -0.05 6.19
CA LEU A 345 10.85 0.73 7.34
C LEU A 345 11.75 1.94 7.62
N LYS A 346 13.08 1.78 7.56
CA LYS A 346 14.04 2.89 7.71
C LYS A 346 13.76 4.01 6.71
N HIS A 347 13.51 3.67 5.45
CA HIS A 347 13.20 4.66 4.42
C HIS A 347 11.88 5.39 4.68
N ILE A 348 10.81 4.67 5.04
CA ILE A 348 9.50 5.28 5.35
C ILE A 348 9.61 6.22 6.55
N ILE A 349 10.27 5.77 7.62
CA ILE A 349 10.44 6.53 8.87
C ILE A 349 11.31 7.77 8.62
N SER A 350 12.37 7.64 7.83
CA SER A 350 13.25 8.75 7.42
C SER A 350 12.54 9.81 6.60
N ASN A 351 11.46 9.49 5.89
CA ASN A 351 10.80 10.39 4.93
C ASN A 351 9.32 10.67 5.23
N SER A 352 8.99 10.95 6.48
CA SER A 352 7.63 11.32 6.93
C SER A 352 6.95 12.44 6.13
N GLU A 353 7.69 13.43 5.61
CA GLU A 353 7.11 14.52 4.81
C GLU A 353 6.66 14.03 3.42
N TYR A 354 7.43 13.11 2.83
CA TYR A 354 7.11 12.50 1.54
C TYR A 354 5.96 11.49 1.65
N TYR A 355 5.98 10.60 2.66
CA TYR A 355 4.95 9.56 2.84
C TYR A 355 3.70 10.04 3.59
N GLY A 356 3.84 11.10 4.38
CA GLY A 356 2.81 11.64 5.26
C GLY A 356 2.76 10.97 6.65
N PRO A 357 2.12 11.64 7.63
CA PRO A 357 2.11 11.19 9.03
C PRO A 357 1.50 9.81 9.26
N SER A 358 0.48 9.43 8.47
CA SER A 358 -0.20 8.14 8.64
C SER A 358 0.72 6.95 8.38
N LEU A 359 1.62 7.04 7.39
CA LEU A 359 2.55 5.96 7.06
C LEU A 359 3.73 5.93 8.01
N PHE A 360 4.22 7.09 8.42
CA PHE A 360 5.24 7.21 9.46
C PHE A 360 4.81 6.47 10.74
N LEU A 361 3.63 6.81 11.28
CA LEU A 361 3.12 6.18 12.50
C LEU A 361 2.91 4.68 12.34
N LEU A 362 2.42 4.21 11.18
CA LEU A 362 2.24 2.78 10.92
C LEU A 362 3.56 2.03 10.83
N ALA A 363 4.57 2.60 10.18
CA ALA A 363 5.89 1.98 10.09
C ALA A 363 6.53 1.86 11.48
N THR A 364 6.44 2.92 12.29
CA THR A 364 6.92 2.89 13.67
C THR A 364 6.12 1.91 14.55
N ASP A 365 4.80 1.81 14.36
CA ASP A 365 3.95 0.83 15.04
C ASP A 365 4.37 -0.62 14.70
N VAL A 366 4.72 -0.91 13.45
CA VAL A 366 5.22 -2.24 13.03
C VAL A 366 6.50 -2.59 13.78
N VAL A 367 7.47 -1.67 13.86
CA VAL A 367 8.71 -1.87 14.65
C VAL A 367 8.38 -2.11 16.13
N THR A 368 7.51 -1.27 16.69
CA THR A 368 7.10 -1.33 18.10
C THR A 368 6.48 -2.70 18.42
N VAL A 369 5.54 -3.13 17.60
CA VAL A 369 4.84 -4.42 17.76
C VAL A 369 5.80 -5.59 17.63
N TYR A 370 6.76 -5.52 16.71
CA TYR A 370 7.79 -6.55 16.58
C TYR A 370 8.65 -6.68 17.83
N VAL A 371 9.14 -5.56 18.37
CA VAL A 371 9.98 -5.57 19.58
C VAL A 371 9.21 -6.12 20.78
N PHE A 372 7.92 -5.81 20.92
CA PHE A 372 7.09 -6.39 21.97
C PHE A 372 6.89 -7.91 21.81
N GLN A 373 6.81 -8.39 20.57
CA GLN A 373 6.60 -9.80 20.30
C GLN A 373 7.89 -10.62 20.46
N GLU A 374 9.03 -10.11 20.01
CA GLU A 374 10.35 -10.77 20.09
C GLU A 374 11.40 -9.85 20.77
N PRO A 375 11.31 -9.63 22.11
CA PRO A 375 12.26 -8.76 22.82
C PRO A 375 13.72 -9.22 22.73
N SER A 376 13.94 -10.52 22.58
CA SER A 376 15.27 -11.13 22.45
C SER A 376 16.02 -10.71 21.18
N LEU A 377 15.32 -10.19 20.17
CA LEU A 377 15.90 -9.74 18.89
C LEU A 377 16.12 -8.23 18.83
N LEU A 378 15.95 -7.52 19.95
CA LEU A 378 16.18 -6.08 20.02
C LEU A 378 17.61 -5.68 19.63
N SER A 379 18.61 -6.44 20.10
CA SER A 379 20.02 -6.20 19.75
C SER A 379 20.27 -6.31 18.25
N SER A 380 19.66 -7.29 17.57
CA SER A 380 19.74 -7.41 16.11
C SER A 380 19.13 -6.19 15.38
N LEU A 381 18.05 -5.62 15.92
CA LEU A 381 17.45 -4.39 15.37
C LEU A 381 18.31 -3.15 15.60
N GLN A 382 19.01 -3.10 16.73
CA GLN A 382 20.01 -2.07 17.05
C GLN A 382 21.21 -2.18 16.11
N ASP A 383 21.73 -3.39 15.88
CA ASP A 383 22.83 -3.64 14.95
C ASP A 383 22.49 -3.30 13.49
N ASN A 384 21.20 -3.36 13.12
CA ASN A 384 20.71 -2.91 11.80
C ASN A 384 20.49 -1.38 11.75
N GLY A 385 20.62 -0.67 12.87
CA GLY A 385 20.38 0.78 12.97
C GLY A 385 18.91 1.20 12.81
N LEU A 386 17.95 0.27 12.79
CA LEU A 386 16.53 0.60 12.64
C LEU A 386 16.01 1.34 13.87
N THR A 387 16.42 0.93 15.07
CA THR A 387 16.05 1.59 16.33
C THR A 387 16.59 3.02 16.41
N ASP A 388 17.80 3.24 15.89
CA ASP A 388 18.43 4.56 15.89
C ASP A 388 17.70 5.51 14.93
N VAL A 389 17.35 5.02 13.73
CA VAL A 389 16.52 5.79 12.77
C VAL A 389 15.18 6.15 13.39
N VAL A 390 14.53 5.23 14.11
CA VAL A 390 13.28 5.51 14.84
C VAL A 390 13.49 6.59 15.89
N LEU A 391 14.45 6.42 16.80
CA LEU A 391 14.72 7.35 17.89
C LEU A 391 15.04 8.75 17.35
N HIS A 392 15.97 8.80 16.40
CA HIS A 392 16.39 10.02 15.75
C HIS A 392 15.20 10.70 15.03
N ALA A 393 14.41 9.95 14.27
CA ALA A 393 13.23 10.49 13.59
C ALA A 393 12.19 11.06 14.58
N LEU A 394 11.99 10.44 15.73
CA LEU A 394 11.06 10.91 16.75
C LEU A 394 11.52 12.18 17.47
N LEU A 395 12.84 12.39 17.59
CA LEU A 395 13.41 13.58 18.22
C LEU A 395 13.37 14.80 17.31
N ILE A 396 13.54 14.59 16.00
CA ILE A 396 13.67 15.69 15.04
C ILE A 396 12.34 16.05 14.36
N LYS A 397 11.43 15.09 14.20
CA LYS A 397 10.22 15.31 13.40
C LYS A 397 9.06 15.76 14.27
N GLU A 398 8.48 16.91 13.91
CA GLU A 398 7.24 17.44 14.48
C GLU A 398 6.01 16.65 13.98
N VAL A 399 5.91 15.38 14.37
CA VAL A 399 4.66 14.61 14.24
C VAL A 399 4.00 14.61 15.62
N SER A 400 2.67 14.64 15.72
CA SER A 400 1.98 14.59 17.01
C SER A 400 2.17 13.20 17.67
N VAL A 401 3.26 12.99 18.40
CA VAL A 401 3.72 11.68 18.94
C VAL A 401 3.31 11.46 20.41
N ASN A 402 2.16 11.96 20.87
CA ASN A 402 1.92 12.02 22.32
C ASN A 402 1.75 10.65 23.03
N ASN A 403 1.38 9.57 22.32
CA ASN A 403 1.25 8.22 22.91
C ASN A 403 2.34 7.21 22.47
N LEU A 404 2.98 7.47 21.34
CA LEU A 404 3.96 6.56 20.74
C LEU A 404 5.38 6.83 21.29
N PHE A 405 5.67 8.09 21.64
CA PHE A 405 6.93 8.53 22.24
C PHE A 405 7.19 7.83 23.58
N CYS A 406 6.18 7.75 24.45
CA CYS A 406 6.28 7.04 25.73
C CYS A 406 6.51 5.53 25.54
N LYS A 407 5.84 4.89 24.58
CA LYS A 407 6.02 3.45 24.33
C LYS A 407 7.42 3.13 23.80
N ILE A 408 7.96 3.97 22.91
CA ILE A 408 9.27 3.76 22.29
C ILE A 408 10.41 4.12 23.24
N LEU A 409 10.30 5.18 24.04
CA LEU A 409 11.28 5.45 25.08
C LEU A 409 11.33 4.33 26.12
N ILE A 410 10.18 3.78 26.52
CA ILE A 410 10.16 2.61 27.42
C ILE A 410 10.90 1.43 26.78
N ILE A 411 10.76 1.21 25.48
CA ILE A 411 11.43 0.12 24.74
C ILE A 411 12.94 0.31 24.66
N ILE A 412 13.41 1.51 24.36
CA ILE A 412 14.85 1.80 24.16
C ILE A 412 15.59 1.90 25.50
N PHE A 413 14.91 2.29 26.58
CA PHE A 413 15.55 2.51 27.90
C PHE A 413 15.30 1.40 28.95
N ASN A 414 14.39 0.43 28.76
CA ASN A 414 14.15 -0.66 29.73
C ASN A 414 14.75 -2.03 29.37
N ASN A 415 15.47 -2.14 28.26
CA ASN A 415 16.38 -3.27 27.97
C ASN A 415 17.77 -2.70 27.69
#